data_AF-A0A2G4FMN8-F1
#
_entry.id   AF-A0A2G4FMN8-F1
#
_cell.length_a   1.000
_cell.length_b   1.000
_cell.length_c   1.000
_cell.angle_alpha   90.00
_cell.angle_beta   90.00
_cell.angle_gamma   90.00
#
_symmetry.space_group_name_H-M   'P 1'
#
loop_
_entity.id
_entity.type
_entity.pdbx_description
1 polymer ?
#
loop_
_entity_poly.entity_id
_entity_poly.type
_entity_poly.pdbx_seq_one_letter_code
_entity_poly.pdbx_strand_id
1 'polypeptide(L)'
;THYSESLDPNDLVLQLNEYLGCFSSVIIRNQGTVDKYIGDAVMAYWNAPRDCDDYAFKACKTAIQGLYNLSFLQKEWAKLNKPILKARVGINTGNVVLGNIGTEQHLSYTVIGDNVNLASRLEGLNKVYDTTIMISDVTLKACGDRLVTRPIDLVGVKGKDKKIMVHELLGLTNETSSKIVNFCSDFKTAFAAYVKKDWSVGLSLFQNLASENPDDKLSQIYVDRCTEYQQTPPDASWDGGYQYHEK
;
A
#
# COMPACT_ATOMS: atom_id res chain seq x y z
N THR A 1 -7.33 5.62 18.48
CA THR A 1 -5.86 5.55 18.30
C THR A 1 -5.22 6.07 19.57
N HIS A 2 -4.12 5.48 20.05
CA HIS A 2 -3.45 5.94 21.29
C HIS A 2 -3.02 7.43 21.28
N TYR A 3 -3.04 8.09 20.12
CA TYR A 3 -2.70 9.49 19.94
C TYR A 3 -3.72 10.48 20.51
N SER A 4 -5.00 10.10 20.64
CA SER A 4 -6.04 10.98 21.19
C SER A 4 -5.99 11.09 22.72
N GLU A 5 -5.12 10.32 23.38
CA GLU A 5 -5.05 10.23 24.85
C GLU A 5 -3.93 11.09 25.46
N SER A 6 -3.04 11.70 24.64
CA SER A 6 -1.81 12.35 25.12
C SER A 6 -1.62 13.82 24.73
N LEU A 7 -2.52 14.41 23.93
CA LEU A 7 -2.44 15.81 23.48
C LEU A 7 -3.67 16.63 23.88
N ASP A 8 -3.49 17.94 24.00
CA ASP A 8 -4.62 18.87 23.98
C ASP A 8 -5.42 18.69 22.68
N PRO A 9 -6.77 18.61 22.74
CA PRO A 9 -7.59 18.40 21.56
C PRO A 9 -7.34 19.41 20.43
N ASN A 10 -6.99 20.67 20.73
CA ASN A 10 -6.73 21.67 19.70
C ASN A 10 -5.39 21.41 19.00
N ASP A 11 -4.36 21.04 19.75
CA ASP A 11 -3.05 20.69 19.18
C ASP A 11 -3.12 19.44 18.29
N LEU A 12 -3.95 18.47 18.68
CA LEU A 12 -4.21 17.28 17.87
C LEU A 12 -4.89 17.64 16.54
N VAL A 13 -5.89 18.53 16.57
CA VAL A 13 -6.58 18.98 15.34
C VAL A 13 -5.62 19.73 14.42
N LEU A 14 -4.75 20.59 14.96
CA LEU A 14 -3.73 21.29 14.16
C LEU A 14 -2.75 20.31 13.51
N GLN A 15 -2.25 19.34 14.28
CA GLN A 15 -1.34 18.32 13.76
C GLN A 15 -2.02 17.44 12.70
N LEU A 16 -3.30 17.09 12.90
CA LEU A 16 -4.08 16.35 11.93
C LEU A 16 -4.26 17.15 10.63
N ASN A 17 -4.53 18.44 10.71
CA ASN A 17 -4.65 19.32 9.54
C ASN A 17 -3.32 19.42 8.76
N GLU A 18 -2.18 19.51 9.45
CA GLU A 18 -0.84 19.46 8.83
C GLU A 18 -0.64 18.13 8.10
N TYR A 19 -0.96 17.01 8.75
CA TYR A 19 -0.88 15.68 8.19
C TYR A 19 -1.75 15.52 6.94
N LEU A 20 -3.04 15.86 7.01
CA LEU A 20 -3.97 15.74 5.88
C LEU A 20 -3.56 16.69 4.75
N GLY A 21 -3.16 17.92 5.07
CA GLY A 21 -2.70 18.92 4.10
C GLY A 21 -1.45 18.48 3.34
N CYS A 22 -0.54 17.77 4.00
CA CYS A 22 0.66 17.18 3.39
C CYS A 22 0.30 16.30 2.19
N PHE A 23 -0.65 15.38 2.35
CA PHE A 23 -1.09 14.50 1.27
C PHE A 23 -1.96 15.23 0.24
N SER A 24 -2.93 16.04 0.69
CA SER A 24 -3.85 16.76 -0.21
C SER A 24 -3.11 17.66 -1.20
N SER A 25 -2.05 18.35 -0.76
CA SER A 25 -1.27 19.21 -1.64
C SER A 25 -0.57 18.46 -2.76
N VAL A 26 -0.06 17.25 -2.49
CA VAL A 26 0.62 16.39 -3.46
C VAL A 26 -0.40 15.75 -4.41
N ILE A 27 -1.54 15.31 -3.89
CA ILE A 27 -2.65 14.76 -4.68
C ILE A 27 -3.05 15.77 -5.76
N ILE A 28 -3.34 17.01 -5.37
CA ILE A 28 -3.76 18.07 -6.31
C ILE A 28 -2.65 18.38 -7.32
N ARG A 29 -1.39 18.47 -6.89
CA ARG A 29 -0.24 18.73 -7.77
C ARG A 29 -0.08 17.65 -8.83
N ASN A 30 -0.37 16.39 -8.49
CA ASN A 30 -0.36 15.26 -9.41
C ASN A 30 -1.74 15.01 -10.05
N GLN A 31 -2.58 16.04 -10.14
CA GLN A 31 -3.88 16.03 -10.85
C GLN A 31 -4.91 15.04 -10.30
N GLY A 32 -4.75 14.62 -9.05
CA GLY A 32 -5.76 13.87 -8.32
C GLY A 32 -6.82 14.80 -7.73
N THR A 33 -7.98 14.23 -7.46
CA THR A 33 -9.10 14.87 -6.78
C THR A 33 -9.19 14.27 -5.37
N VAL A 34 -9.12 15.13 -4.34
CA VAL A 34 -9.44 14.73 -2.97
C VAL A 34 -10.96 14.60 -2.88
N ASP A 35 -11.45 13.40 -2.57
CA ASP A 35 -12.88 13.12 -2.39
C ASP A 35 -13.32 13.64 -1.02
N LYS A 36 -12.71 13.10 0.04
CA LYS A 36 -13.07 13.37 1.43
C LYS A 36 -12.00 12.91 2.41
N TYR A 37 -12.13 13.42 3.64
CA TYR A 37 -11.39 12.96 4.81
C TYR A 37 -12.26 12.01 5.64
N ILE A 38 -11.69 10.91 6.12
CA ILE A 38 -12.38 9.91 6.94
C ILE A 38 -11.56 9.71 8.22
N GLY A 39 -11.82 10.52 9.24
CA GLY A 39 -10.95 10.59 10.42
C GLY A 39 -9.57 11.12 10.03
N ASP A 40 -8.55 10.26 10.11
CA ASP A 40 -7.17 10.51 9.70
C ASP A 40 -6.83 9.99 8.30
N ALA A 41 -7.81 9.42 7.57
CA ALA A 41 -7.59 8.97 6.20
C ALA A 41 -7.93 10.06 5.17
N VAL A 42 -7.16 10.10 4.08
CA VAL A 42 -7.46 10.88 2.88
C VAL A 42 -7.92 9.91 1.78
N MET A 43 -9.12 10.12 1.26
CA MET A 43 -9.60 9.40 0.08
C MET A 43 -9.46 10.29 -1.15
N ALA A 44 -8.83 9.76 -2.19
CA ALA A 44 -8.60 10.47 -3.44
C ALA A 44 -8.71 9.54 -4.65
N TYR A 45 -8.98 10.14 -5.81
CA TYR A 45 -9.06 9.45 -7.09
C TYR A 45 -8.43 10.30 -8.20
N TRP A 46 -8.14 9.65 -9.33
CA TRP A 46 -7.62 10.29 -10.54
C TRP A 46 -8.54 9.98 -11.71
N ASN A 47 -8.34 10.71 -12.81
CA ASN A 47 -9.12 10.57 -14.05
C ASN A 47 -10.60 10.94 -13.90
N ALA A 48 -10.92 11.80 -12.94
CA ALA A 48 -12.19 12.48 -12.82
C ALA A 48 -12.06 13.73 -11.93
N PRO A 49 -12.89 14.78 -12.12
CA PRO A 49 -13.88 14.94 -13.20
C PRO A 49 -13.24 15.24 -14.56
N ARG A 50 -11.92 15.47 -14.60
CA ARG A 50 -11.15 15.64 -15.83
C ARG A 50 -10.36 14.38 -16.12
N ASP A 51 -10.23 14.07 -17.41
CA ASP A 51 -9.32 13.04 -17.88
C ASP A 51 -7.90 13.36 -17.43
N CYS A 52 -7.18 12.30 -17.07
CA CYS A 52 -5.84 12.38 -16.53
C CYS A 52 -5.00 11.28 -17.15
N ASP A 53 -4.19 11.63 -18.15
CA ASP A 53 -3.21 10.70 -18.69
C ASP A 53 -2.28 10.20 -17.58
N ASP A 54 -1.85 8.94 -17.68
CA ASP A 54 -0.98 8.33 -16.68
C ASP A 54 -1.54 8.37 -15.24
N TYR A 55 -2.86 8.38 -15.07
CA TYR A 55 -3.51 8.46 -13.76
C TYR A 55 -2.96 7.46 -12.73
N ALA A 56 -2.70 6.21 -13.15
CA ALA A 56 -2.17 5.18 -12.27
C ALA A 56 -0.76 5.53 -11.77
N PHE A 57 0.11 6.00 -12.68
CA PHE A 57 1.47 6.41 -12.34
C PHE A 57 1.46 7.67 -11.46
N LYS A 58 0.60 8.64 -11.75
CA LYS A 58 0.43 9.85 -10.91
C LYS A 58 -0.06 9.51 -9.50
N ALA A 59 -0.96 8.54 -9.35
CA ALA A 59 -1.38 8.04 -8.04
C ALA A 59 -0.20 7.41 -7.26
N CYS A 60 0.56 6.52 -7.90
CA CYS A 60 1.76 5.90 -7.31
C CYS A 60 2.83 6.93 -6.92
N LYS A 61 3.12 7.89 -7.80
CA LYS A 61 4.04 9.00 -7.55
C LYS A 61 3.58 9.87 -6.38
N THR A 62 2.27 10.11 -6.26
CA THR A 62 1.67 10.84 -5.15
C THR A 62 1.93 10.15 -3.82
N ALA A 63 1.76 8.82 -3.74
CA ALA A 63 2.02 8.08 -2.51
C ALA A 63 3.47 8.23 -2.05
N ILE A 64 4.44 8.09 -2.98
CA ILE A 64 5.87 8.24 -2.70
C ILE A 64 6.17 9.66 -2.20
N GLN A 65 5.70 10.68 -2.92
CA GLN A 65 5.93 12.08 -2.58
C GLN A 65 5.23 12.49 -1.28
N GLY A 66 4.04 11.97 -1.01
CA GLY A 66 3.30 12.22 0.23
C GLY A 66 4.04 11.67 1.45
N LEU A 67 4.56 10.45 1.36
CA LEU A 67 5.38 9.86 2.44
C LEU A 67 6.72 10.58 2.61
N TYR A 68 7.35 10.99 1.50
CA TYR A 68 8.56 11.81 1.56
C TYR A 68 8.30 13.12 2.32
N ASN A 69 7.23 13.84 1.98
CA ASN A 69 6.84 15.07 2.67
C ASN A 69 6.49 14.81 4.14
N LEU A 70 5.76 13.73 4.43
CA LEU A 70 5.44 13.32 5.80
C LEU A 70 6.70 13.08 6.63
N SER A 71 7.78 12.55 6.03
CA SER A 71 9.05 12.33 6.75
C SER A 71 9.69 13.62 7.27
N PHE A 72 9.46 14.76 6.62
CA PHE A 72 9.90 16.07 7.14
C PHE A 72 9.04 16.52 8.30
N LEU A 73 7.71 16.39 8.18
CA LEU A 73 6.80 16.72 9.28
C LEU A 73 7.10 15.87 10.52
N GLN A 74 7.36 14.57 10.35
CA GLN A 74 7.75 13.68 11.44
C GLN A 74 9.03 14.15 12.15
N LYS A 75 10.03 14.66 11.41
CA LYS A 75 11.26 15.22 12.00
C LYS A 75 10.98 16.50 12.80
N GLU A 76 10.10 17.38 12.29
CA GLU A 76 9.72 18.60 13.01
C GLU A 76 8.89 18.27 14.26
N TRP A 77 7.93 17.36 14.16
CA TRP A 77 7.15 16.89 15.30
C TRP A 77 8.03 16.23 16.37
N ALA A 78 9.03 15.45 15.97
CA ALA A 78 9.99 14.86 16.91
C ALA A 78 10.76 15.92 17.71
N LYS A 79 11.20 17.01 17.07
CA LYS A 79 11.87 18.13 17.77
C LYS A 79 10.94 18.83 18.76
N LEU A 80 9.64 18.84 18.48
CA LEU A 80 8.61 19.46 19.31
C LEU A 80 8.01 18.48 20.34
N ASN A 81 8.54 17.26 20.46
CA ASN A 81 7.99 16.18 21.29
C ASN A 81 6.51 15.88 21.00
N LYS A 82 6.05 16.13 19.77
CA LYS A 82 4.71 15.76 19.31
C LYS A 82 4.67 14.28 18.91
N PRO A 83 3.51 13.62 19.00
CA PRO A 83 3.35 12.26 18.52
C PRO A 83 3.70 12.12 17.03
N ILE A 84 4.34 11.01 16.67
CA ILE A 84 4.74 10.75 15.28
C ILE A 84 3.63 9.97 14.58
N LEU A 85 2.92 10.64 13.67
CA LEU A 85 1.90 10.03 12.83
C LEU A 85 2.55 9.25 11.68
N LYS A 86 2.05 8.05 11.41
CA LYS A 86 2.49 7.18 10.30
C LYS A 86 1.33 7.00 9.33
N ALA A 87 1.64 6.91 8.04
CA ALA A 87 0.66 6.65 7.00
C ALA A 87 0.92 5.29 6.34
N ARG A 88 -0.16 4.64 5.92
CA ARG A 88 -0.15 3.53 4.96
C ARG A 88 -1.00 3.93 3.78
N VAL A 89 -0.68 3.39 2.61
CA VAL A 89 -1.35 3.77 1.36
C VAL A 89 -1.76 2.51 0.59
N GLY A 90 -3.01 2.46 0.17
CA GLY A 90 -3.55 1.45 -0.74
C GLY A 90 -3.97 2.07 -2.06
N ILE A 91 -3.49 1.54 -3.20
CA ILE A 91 -3.80 2.07 -4.54
C ILE A 91 -4.32 0.94 -5.44
N ASN A 92 -5.52 1.15 -5.98
CA ASN A 92 -6.12 0.25 -6.96
C ASN A 92 -6.53 1.01 -8.22
N THR A 93 -6.48 0.32 -9.37
CA THR A 93 -6.97 0.81 -10.65
C THR A 93 -8.15 -0.04 -11.08
N GLY A 94 -9.27 0.60 -11.43
CA GLY A 94 -10.43 -0.09 -11.97
C GLY A 94 -11.64 0.81 -12.11
N ASN A 95 -12.68 0.30 -12.75
CA ASN A 95 -13.92 1.03 -12.97
C ASN A 95 -14.64 1.29 -11.63
N VAL A 96 -15.12 2.52 -11.46
CA VAL A 96 -15.88 2.98 -10.30
C VAL A 96 -17.08 3.79 -10.78
N VAL A 97 -18.10 3.92 -9.94
CA VAL A 97 -19.22 4.81 -10.18
C VAL A 97 -18.93 6.13 -9.48
N LEU A 98 -18.97 7.22 -10.24
CA LEU A 98 -18.82 8.58 -9.74
C LEU A 98 -20.14 9.32 -9.91
N GLY A 99 -20.60 10.00 -8.85
CA GLY A 99 -21.82 10.77 -8.92
C GLY A 99 -22.19 11.41 -7.59
N ASN A 100 -23.32 12.11 -7.59
CA ASN A 100 -23.93 12.63 -6.37
C ASN A 100 -24.60 11.47 -5.62
N ILE A 101 -23.98 11.04 -4.51
CA ILE A 101 -24.46 9.96 -3.66
C ILE A 101 -24.91 10.54 -2.32
N GLY A 102 -26.09 10.12 -1.85
CA GLY A 102 -26.63 10.54 -0.56
C GLY A 102 -28.14 10.73 -0.58
N THR A 103 -28.65 11.44 0.42
CA THR A 103 -30.07 11.82 0.53
C THR A 103 -30.27 13.24 0.02
N GLU A 104 -31.53 13.67 -0.16
CA GLU A 104 -31.85 15.04 -0.59
C GLU A 104 -31.20 16.12 0.29
N GLN A 105 -31.01 15.84 1.59
CA GLN A 105 -30.45 16.78 2.57
C GLN A 105 -28.92 16.72 2.63
N HIS A 106 -28.30 15.61 2.19
CA HIS A 106 -26.87 15.36 2.29
C HIS A 106 -26.40 14.61 1.05
N LEU A 107 -26.07 15.35 -0.01
CA LEU A 107 -25.42 14.82 -1.21
C LEU A 107 -23.91 15.05 -1.18
N SER A 108 -23.15 14.06 -1.60
CA SER A 108 -21.70 14.16 -1.82
C SER A 108 -21.35 13.67 -3.21
N TYR A 109 -20.53 14.43 -3.95
CA TYR A 109 -19.97 13.95 -5.21
C TYR A 109 -18.76 13.05 -4.92
N THR A 110 -18.93 11.74 -5.07
CA THR A 110 -17.96 10.75 -4.56
C THR A 110 -17.88 9.51 -5.44
N VAL A 111 -16.81 8.72 -5.28
CA VAL A 111 -16.67 7.42 -5.95
C VAL A 111 -17.15 6.27 -5.07
N ILE A 112 -17.84 5.31 -5.68
CA ILE A 112 -18.28 4.07 -5.03
C ILE A 112 -18.00 2.85 -5.92
N GLY A 113 -17.91 1.68 -5.29
CA GLY A 113 -17.80 0.39 -5.97
C GLY A 113 -16.69 -0.49 -5.39
N ASP A 114 -16.66 -1.75 -5.83
CA ASP A 114 -15.72 -2.76 -5.33
C ASP A 114 -14.25 -2.33 -5.43
N ASN A 115 -13.89 -1.58 -6.47
CA ASN A 115 -12.51 -1.11 -6.67
C ASN A 115 -12.07 -0.07 -5.64
N VAL A 116 -13.02 0.71 -5.09
CA VAL A 116 -12.77 1.65 -3.97
C VAL A 116 -12.54 0.85 -2.69
N ASN A 117 -13.38 -0.15 -2.43
CA ASN A 117 -13.25 -1.02 -1.27
C ASN A 117 -11.93 -1.81 -1.31
N LEU A 118 -11.50 -2.27 -2.50
CA LEU A 118 -10.22 -2.92 -2.67
C LEU A 118 -9.06 -1.98 -2.30
N ALA A 119 -9.05 -0.73 -2.77
CA ALA A 119 -8.01 0.25 -2.41
C ALA A 119 -7.92 0.44 -0.88
N SER A 120 -9.06 0.63 -0.21
CA SER A 120 -9.12 0.74 1.26
C SER A 120 -8.61 -0.53 1.95
N ARG A 121 -8.92 -1.72 1.43
CA ARG A 121 -8.40 -2.97 1.97
C ARG A 121 -6.89 -3.11 1.80
N LEU A 122 -6.34 -2.68 0.66
CA LEU A 122 -4.89 -2.67 0.44
C LEU A 122 -4.18 -1.77 1.46
N GLU A 123 -4.77 -0.61 1.79
CA GLU A 123 -4.27 0.25 2.86
C GLU A 123 -4.16 -0.50 4.19
N GLY A 124 -5.25 -1.15 4.63
CA GLY A 124 -5.26 -1.92 5.88
C GLY A 124 -4.27 -3.10 5.89
N LEU A 125 -4.14 -3.81 4.76
CA LEU A 125 -3.23 -4.97 4.64
C LEU A 125 -1.75 -4.60 4.78
N ASN A 126 -1.37 -3.34 4.53
CA ASN A 126 0.00 -2.90 4.80
C ASN A 126 0.41 -3.16 6.25
N LYS A 127 -0.53 -3.09 7.21
CA LYS A 127 -0.23 -3.39 8.62
C LYS A 127 0.13 -4.86 8.86
N VAL A 128 -0.51 -5.78 8.13
CA VAL A 128 -0.28 -7.22 8.26
C VAL A 128 1.10 -7.61 7.73
N TYR A 129 1.48 -7.04 6.58
CA TYR A 129 2.73 -7.34 5.90
C TYR A 129 3.89 -6.41 6.29
N ASP A 130 3.65 -5.48 7.22
CA ASP A 130 4.58 -4.41 7.61
C ASP A 130 5.13 -3.60 6.43
N THR A 131 4.28 -3.36 5.44
CA THR A 131 4.58 -2.56 4.26
C THR A 131 4.01 -1.15 4.40
N THR A 132 4.36 -0.24 3.48
CA THR A 132 3.89 1.16 3.54
C THR A 132 2.96 1.55 2.40
N ILE A 133 3.29 1.17 1.16
CA ILE A 133 2.45 1.44 -0.01
C ILE A 133 2.14 0.13 -0.70
N MET A 134 0.88 -0.28 -0.70
CA MET A 134 0.41 -1.47 -1.38
C MET A 134 -0.38 -1.09 -2.62
N ILE A 135 -0.02 -1.69 -3.75
CA ILE A 135 -0.69 -1.47 -5.03
C ILE A 135 -1.20 -2.78 -5.61
N SER A 136 -2.33 -2.74 -6.31
CA SER A 136 -2.81 -3.90 -7.07
C SER A 136 -1.92 -4.18 -8.29
N ASP A 137 -1.90 -5.42 -8.75
CA ASP A 137 -1.26 -5.80 -10.02
C ASP A 137 -1.82 -5.05 -11.24
N VAL A 138 -3.10 -4.67 -11.19
CA VAL A 138 -3.73 -3.84 -12.24
C VAL A 138 -3.10 -2.45 -12.28
N THR A 139 -2.89 -1.84 -11.10
CA THR A 139 -2.20 -0.55 -10.98
C THR A 139 -0.75 -0.65 -11.48
N LEU A 140 -0.02 -1.70 -11.08
CA LEU A 140 1.37 -1.91 -11.52
C LEU A 140 1.45 -2.01 -13.04
N LYS A 141 0.60 -2.83 -13.67
CA LYS A 141 0.55 -2.99 -15.13
C LYS A 141 0.23 -1.68 -15.86
N ALA A 142 -0.69 -0.88 -15.33
CA ALA A 142 -1.00 0.44 -15.90
C ALA A 142 0.18 1.42 -15.83
N CYS A 143 1.11 1.22 -14.91
CA CYS A 143 2.31 2.05 -14.78
C CYS A 143 3.49 1.58 -15.66
N GLY A 144 3.48 0.34 -16.15
CA GLY A 144 4.61 -0.26 -16.88
C GLY A 144 5.87 -0.35 -16.01
N ASP A 145 7.04 -0.17 -16.62
CA ASP A 145 8.35 -0.34 -15.97
C ASP A 145 8.83 0.87 -15.15
N ARG A 146 7.92 1.80 -14.84
CA ARG A 146 8.25 3.08 -14.16
C ARG A 146 8.33 2.97 -12.64
N LEU A 147 7.99 1.82 -12.07
CA LEU A 147 7.91 1.59 -10.63
C LEU A 147 8.91 0.51 -10.19
N VAL A 148 9.50 0.72 -9.02
CA VAL A 148 10.26 -0.30 -8.30
C VAL A 148 9.36 -0.93 -7.25
N THR A 149 9.09 -2.22 -7.43
CA THR A 149 8.15 -2.97 -6.59
C THR A 149 8.66 -4.35 -6.25
N ARG A 150 8.11 -4.93 -5.18
CA ARG A 150 8.22 -6.36 -4.88
C ARG A 150 6.83 -6.99 -4.70
N PRO A 151 6.62 -8.27 -5.07
CA PRO A 151 5.37 -8.97 -4.79
C PRO A 151 5.17 -9.11 -3.27
N ILE A 152 3.91 -9.03 -2.82
CA ILE A 152 3.56 -9.25 -1.42
C ILE A 152 2.78 -10.56 -1.26
N ASP A 153 1.61 -10.69 -1.88
CA ASP A 153 0.75 -11.87 -1.75
C ASP A 153 -0.39 -11.83 -2.79
N LEU A 154 -1.22 -12.88 -2.81
CA LEU A 154 -2.51 -12.92 -3.48
C LEU A 154 -3.64 -12.59 -2.51
N VAL A 155 -4.32 -11.47 -2.73
CA VAL A 155 -5.42 -11.01 -1.89
C VAL A 155 -6.75 -11.31 -2.58
N GLY A 156 -7.64 -12.02 -1.86
CA GLY A 156 -9.01 -12.28 -2.34
C GLY A 156 -9.86 -11.02 -2.38
N VAL A 157 -10.68 -10.83 -3.40
CA VAL A 157 -11.68 -9.75 -3.43
C VAL A 157 -12.97 -10.24 -2.80
N LYS A 158 -13.54 -9.49 -1.84
CA LYS A 158 -14.77 -9.89 -1.16
C LYS A 158 -15.88 -10.13 -2.20
N GLY A 159 -16.53 -11.30 -2.12
CA GLY A 159 -17.61 -11.68 -3.03
C GLY A 159 -17.15 -12.10 -4.43
N LYS A 160 -15.85 -12.34 -4.66
CA LYS A 160 -15.32 -12.87 -5.92
C LYS A 160 -14.32 -13.98 -5.64
N ASP A 161 -14.35 -15.04 -6.45
CA ASP A 161 -13.39 -16.14 -6.37
C ASP A 161 -11.98 -15.74 -6.85
N LYS A 162 -11.88 -14.62 -7.57
CA LYS A 162 -10.63 -14.15 -8.14
C LYS A 162 -9.78 -13.44 -7.08
N LYS A 163 -8.60 -14.00 -6.81
CA LYS A 163 -7.52 -13.32 -6.08
C LYS A 163 -6.75 -12.37 -7.00
N ILE A 164 -6.20 -11.31 -6.43
CA ILE A 164 -5.40 -10.31 -7.13
C ILE A 164 -4.02 -10.28 -6.49
N MET A 165 -2.98 -10.35 -7.31
CA MET A 165 -1.60 -10.15 -6.85
C MET A 165 -1.46 -8.70 -6.38
N VAL A 166 -0.81 -8.51 -5.24
CA VAL A 166 -0.52 -7.18 -4.70
C VAL A 166 0.97 -7.01 -4.53
N HIS A 167 1.43 -5.78 -4.67
CA HIS A 167 2.84 -5.44 -4.66
C HIS A 167 3.09 -4.29 -3.69
N GLU A 168 4.26 -4.27 -3.07
CA GLU A 168 4.74 -3.10 -2.37
C GLU A 168 5.39 -2.17 -3.38
N LEU A 169 5.06 -0.88 -3.32
CA LEU A 169 5.72 0.17 -4.07
C LEU A 169 6.85 0.78 -3.24
N LEU A 170 8.09 0.60 -3.68
CA LEU A 170 9.28 1.11 -2.99
C LEU A 170 9.90 2.35 -3.63
N GLY A 171 9.54 2.66 -4.89
CA GLY A 171 10.03 3.87 -5.52
C GLY A 171 9.76 3.96 -7.02
N LEU A 172 10.36 4.97 -7.65
CA LEU A 172 10.34 5.17 -9.11
C LEU A 172 11.65 4.67 -9.71
N THR A 173 11.59 4.01 -10.87
CA THR A 173 12.76 3.33 -11.49
C THR A 173 13.98 4.24 -11.65
N ASN A 174 13.78 5.51 -11.98
CA ASN A 174 14.87 6.46 -12.23
C ASN A 174 15.31 7.26 -10.99
N GLU A 175 14.65 7.08 -9.85
CA GLU A 175 14.92 7.84 -8.62
C GLU A 175 15.34 6.93 -7.45
N THR A 176 15.21 5.61 -7.63
CA THR A 176 15.46 4.60 -6.58
C THR A 176 16.88 4.09 -6.66
N SER A 177 17.52 3.89 -5.50
CA SER A 177 18.90 3.40 -5.45
C SER A 177 19.02 1.96 -5.98
N SER A 178 20.18 1.65 -6.57
CA SER A 178 20.49 0.29 -7.07
C SER A 178 20.36 -0.77 -5.97
N LYS A 179 20.66 -0.43 -4.71
CA LYS A 179 20.45 -1.32 -3.56
C LYS A 179 19.00 -1.78 -3.44
N ILE A 180 18.04 -0.85 -3.50
CA ILE A 180 16.61 -1.18 -3.38
C ILE A 180 16.12 -1.92 -4.63
N VAL A 181 16.60 -1.52 -5.82
CA VAL A 181 16.26 -2.21 -7.07
C VAL A 181 16.72 -3.67 -7.04
N ASN A 182 17.96 -3.93 -6.63
CA ASN A 182 18.51 -5.27 -6.50
C ASN A 182 17.74 -6.08 -5.45
N PHE A 183 17.49 -5.50 -4.27
CA PHE A 183 16.66 -6.13 -3.23
C PHE A 183 15.29 -6.57 -3.77
N CYS A 184 14.60 -5.72 -4.53
CA CYS A 184 13.31 -6.08 -5.14
C CYS A 184 13.44 -7.20 -6.18
N SER A 185 14.54 -7.22 -6.93
CA SER A 185 14.84 -8.27 -7.92
C SER A 185 15.10 -9.62 -7.25
N ASP A 186 15.89 -9.62 -6.19
CA ASP A 186 16.22 -10.82 -5.42
C ASP A 186 14.97 -11.34 -4.70
N PHE A 187 14.15 -10.44 -4.14
CA PHE A 187 12.86 -10.80 -3.55
C PHE A 187 11.91 -11.42 -4.58
N LYS A 188 11.83 -10.89 -5.81
CA LYS A 188 11.04 -11.49 -6.90
C LYS A 188 11.51 -12.90 -7.23
N THR A 189 12.82 -13.15 -7.20
CA THR A 189 13.40 -14.47 -7.44
C THR A 189 13.01 -15.45 -6.33
N ALA A 190 13.12 -15.04 -5.06
CA ALA A 190 12.70 -15.83 -3.91
C ALA A 190 11.19 -16.15 -3.94
N PHE A 191 10.38 -15.15 -4.25
CA PHE A 191 8.93 -15.30 -4.38
C PHE A 191 8.54 -16.24 -5.53
N ALA A 192 9.27 -16.21 -6.65
CA ALA A 192 9.03 -17.13 -7.75
C ALA A 192 9.34 -18.60 -7.37
N ALA A 193 10.36 -18.85 -6.53
CA ALA A 193 10.63 -20.18 -5.99
C ALA A 193 9.50 -20.64 -5.06
N TYR A 194 9.04 -19.77 -4.17
CA TYR A 194 7.89 -20.02 -3.30
C TYR A 194 6.62 -20.38 -4.09
N VAL A 195 6.24 -19.59 -5.10
CA VAL A 195 5.05 -19.88 -5.92
C VAL A 195 5.18 -21.22 -6.65
N LYS A 196 6.39 -21.62 -7.04
CA LYS A 196 6.67 -22.92 -7.67
C LYS A 196 6.71 -24.10 -6.69
N LYS A 197 6.43 -23.86 -5.39
CA LYS A 197 6.54 -24.86 -4.32
C LYS A 197 7.96 -25.38 -4.09
N ASP A 198 8.97 -24.65 -4.54
CA ASP A 198 10.37 -24.95 -4.25
C ASP A 198 10.76 -24.32 -2.91
N TRP A 199 10.24 -24.92 -1.83
CA TRP A 199 10.38 -24.37 -0.48
C TRP A 199 11.82 -24.31 -0.01
N SER A 200 12.66 -25.26 -0.42
CA SER A 200 14.08 -25.27 -0.06
C SER A 200 14.82 -24.09 -0.68
N VAL A 201 14.61 -23.83 -1.97
CA VAL A 201 15.22 -22.69 -2.64
C VAL A 201 14.63 -21.38 -2.11
N GLY A 202 13.30 -21.31 -1.98
CA GLY A 202 12.61 -20.14 -1.42
C GLY A 202 13.12 -19.79 -0.02
N LEU A 203 13.20 -20.78 0.89
CA LEU A 203 13.68 -20.59 2.26
C LEU A 203 15.11 -20.02 2.28
N SER A 204 16.03 -20.62 1.52
CA SER A 204 17.41 -20.14 1.47
C SER A 204 17.51 -18.70 0.95
N LEU A 205 16.76 -18.36 -0.11
CA LEU A 205 16.76 -17.00 -0.66
C LEU A 205 16.16 -15.97 0.32
N PHE A 206 15.04 -16.31 0.97
CA PHE A 206 14.42 -15.41 1.96
C PHE A 206 15.25 -15.25 3.23
N GLN A 207 15.96 -16.29 3.67
CA GLN A 207 16.90 -16.18 4.80
C GLN A 207 18.05 -15.22 4.48
N ASN A 208 18.59 -15.28 3.26
CA ASN A 208 19.62 -14.33 2.82
C ASN A 208 19.07 -12.90 2.80
N LEU A 209 17.87 -12.69 2.22
CA LEU A 209 17.21 -11.39 2.18
C LEU A 209 16.95 -10.81 3.59
N ALA A 210 16.46 -11.64 4.51
CA ALA A 210 16.22 -11.26 5.91
C ALA A 210 17.52 -10.95 6.65
N SER A 211 18.61 -11.67 6.34
CA SER A 211 19.93 -11.44 6.95
C SER A 211 20.54 -10.12 6.48
N GLU A 212 20.38 -9.79 5.20
CA GLU A 212 20.87 -8.53 4.62
C GLU A 212 19.99 -7.33 4.96
N ASN A 213 18.71 -7.56 5.28
CA ASN A 213 17.71 -6.53 5.58
C ASN A 213 16.93 -6.92 6.85
N PRO A 214 17.54 -6.84 8.06
CA PRO A 214 16.94 -7.35 9.29
C PRO A 214 15.62 -6.68 9.71
N ASP A 215 15.41 -5.44 9.28
CA ASP A 215 14.18 -4.68 9.56
C ASP A 215 13.01 -5.06 8.62
N ASP A 216 13.26 -5.86 7.58
CA ASP A 216 12.24 -6.26 6.61
C ASP A 216 11.43 -7.47 7.10
N LYS A 217 10.28 -7.21 7.73
CA LYS A 217 9.40 -8.28 8.22
C LYS A 217 8.79 -9.12 7.11
N LEU A 218 8.65 -8.60 5.89
CA LEU A 218 8.07 -9.38 4.79
C LEU A 218 8.97 -10.55 4.40
N SER A 219 10.29 -10.36 4.35
CA SER A 219 11.24 -11.47 4.14
C SER A 219 11.10 -12.52 5.25
N GLN A 220 10.99 -12.09 6.51
CA GLN A 220 10.80 -13.02 7.63
C GLN A 220 9.47 -13.80 7.54
N ILE A 221 8.37 -13.15 7.17
CA ILE A 221 7.07 -13.81 6.92
C ILE A 221 7.25 -14.97 5.93
N TYR A 222 8.05 -14.76 4.88
CA TYR A 222 8.29 -15.78 3.87
C TYR A 222 9.29 -16.87 4.31
N VAL A 223 10.25 -16.55 5.18
CA VAL A 223 11.07 -17.57 5.86
C VAL A 223 10.17 -18.51 6.68
N ASP A 224 9.26 -17.95 7.48
CA ASP A 224 8.36 -18.71 8.33
C ASP A 224 7.43 -19.60 7.49
N ARG A 225 6.81 -19.03 6.45
CA ARG A 225 5.93 -19.77 5.52
C ARG A 225 6.65 -20.90 4.77
N CYS A 226 7.85 -20.64 4.23
CA CYS A 226 8.62 -21.70 3.57
C CYS A 226 8.98 -22.83 4.54
N THR A 227 9.34 -22.48 5.78
CA THR A 227 9.65 -23.45 6.84
C THR A 227 8.43 -24.31 7.18
N GLU A 228 7.27 -23.66 7.34
CA GLU A 228 5.98 -24.34 7.57
C GLU A 228 5.63 -25.29 6.42
N TYR A 229 5.70 -24.82 5.17
CA TYR A 229 5.31 -25.60 3.99
C TYR A 229 6.30 -26.71 3.61
N GLN A 230 7.53 -26.69 4.11
CA GLN A 230 8.41 -27.85 4.06
C GLN A 230 7.90 -29.01 4.93
N GLN A 231 7.31 -28.70 6.08
CA GLN A 231 6.81 -29.68 7.03
C GLN A 231 5.37 -30.08 6.71
N THR A 232 4.55 -29.10 6.34
CA THR A 232 3.11 -29.24 6.06
C THR A 232 2.79 -28.56 4.72
N PRO A 233 3.07 -29.21 3.58
CA PRO A 233 2.80 -28.63 2.27
C PRO A 233 1.31 -28.31 2.08
N PRO A 234 0.97 -27.20 1.41
CA PRO A 234 -0.43 -26.86 1.16
C PRO A 234 -1.02 -27.78 0.07
N ASP A 235 -2.35 -27.88 0.08
CA ASP A 235 -3.11 -28.76 -0.82
C ASP A 235 -2.84 -28.49 -2.31
N ALA A 236 -3.24 -29.44 -3.15
CA ALA A 236 -3.09 -29.34 -4.61
C ALA A 236 -3.77 -28.09 -5.21
N SER A 237 -4.84 -27.59 -4.58
CA SER A 237 -5.59 -26.39 -4.98
C SER A 237 -4.93 -25.07 -4.53
N TRP A 238 -3.77 -25.12 -3.89
CA TRP A 238 -3.05 -23.92 -3.47
C TRP A 238 -2.57 -23.09 -4.66
N ASP A 239 -2.89 -21.80 -4.63
CA ASP A 239 -2.73 -20.87 -5.75
C ASP A 239 -1.56 -19.90 -5.57
N GLY A 240 -0.71 -20.12 -4.57
CA GLY A 240 0.40 -19.22 -4.24
C GLY A 240 0.05 -18.18 -3.16
N GLY A 241 -1.23 -18.07 -2.77
CA GLY A 241 -1.69 -17.07 -1.81
C GLY A 241 -1.77 -17.60 -0.39
N TYR A 242 -1.52 -16.73 0.59
CA TYR A 242 -1.86 -17.02 1.98
C TYR A 242 -3.28 -16.54 2.29
N GLN A 243 -4.15 -17.42 2.77
CA GLN A 243 -5.50 -17.03 3.19
C GLN A 243 -5.43 -16.28 4.52
N TYR A 244 -5.48 -14.95 4.45
CA TYR A 244 -5.74 -14.15 5.64
C TYR A 244 -7.24 -14.19 5.94
N HIS A 245 -7.63 -15.00 6.93
CA HIS A 245 -8.93 -14.88 7.57
C HIS A 245 -8.85 -13.73 8.59
N GLU A 246 -9.43 -12.57 8.27
CA GLU A 246 -9.76 -11.61 9.33
C GLU A 246 -10.68 -12.32 10.33
N LYS A 247 -10.30 -12.28 11.61
CA LYS A 247 -11.20 -12.65 12.72
C LYS A 247 -12.26 -11.58 12.92
#